data_AF-A0A135VG77-F1
#
_entry.id   AF-A0A135VG77-F1
#
_cell.length_a   1.000
_cell.length_b   1.000
_cell.length_c   1.000
_cell.angle_alpha   90.00
_cell.angle_beta   90.00
_cell.angle_gamma   90.00
#
_symmetry.space_group_name_H-M   'P 1'
#
loop_
_entity.id
_entity.type
_entity.pdbx_description
1 polymer ?
#
loop_
_entity_poly.entity_id
_entity_poly.type
_entity_poly.pdbx_seq_one_letter_code
_entity_poly.pdbx_strand_id
1 'polypeptide(L)'
;MYTLVLSVFHFMAENEVKFRMPLRFLTRLTKGAGHYHIFYVPKYVKEFYGLKSGSYKGGVTLKNGATASYRIHLSTHRNTLRGRVPESAGFAKSIVEIWMYPHTWIPPAKQPIGTENMASEWPILPIEYPDTISTDYSW
;
A
#
# COMPACT_ATOMS: atom_id res chain seq x y z
N MET A 1 40.44 -23.03 12.04
CA MET A 1 40.00 -21.76 11.43
C MET A 1 38.65 -21.96 10.72
N TYR A 2 37.62 -22.47 11.42
CA TYR A 2 36.29 -22.78 10.85
C TYR A 2 35.12 -22.29 11.72
N THR A 3 35.41 -21.65 12.86
CA THR A 3 34.40 -21.26 13.85
C THR A 3 33.73 -19.91 13.56
N LEU A 4 34.37 -19.03 12.78
CA LEU A 4 33.81 -17.71 12.46
C LEU A 4 32.73 -17.76 11.38
N VAL A 5 32.78 -18.73 10.45
CA VAL A 5 31.80 -18.82 9.35
C VAL A 5 30.45 -19.34 9.85
N LEU A 6 30.43 -20.26 10.82
CA LEU A 6 29.18 -20.78 11.40
C LEU A 6 28.41 -19.72 12.21
N SER A 7 29.10 -18.79 12.88
CA SER A 7 28.44 -17.76 13.70
C SER A 7 27.64 -16.75 12.86
N VAL A 8 28.13 -16.40 11.67
CA VAL A 8 27.42 -15.49 10.75
C VAL A 8 26.17 -16.17 10.16
N PHE A 9 26.25 -17.46 9.81
CA PHE A 9 25.09 -18.19 9.29
C PHE A 9 23.99 -18.42 10.35
N HIS A 10 24.37 -18.62 11.62
CA HIS A 10 23.39 -18.75 12.70
C HIS A 10 22.67 -17.42 13.00
N PHE A 11 23.40 -16.29 12.96
CA PHE A 11 22.81 -14.97 13.16
C PHE A 11 21.86 -14.55 12.01
N MET A 12 22.11 -15.01 10.78
CA MET A 12 21.20 -14.80 9.66
C MET A 12 19.93 -15.66 9.74
N ALA A 13 20.03 -16.89 10.26
CA ALA A 13 18.88 -17.80 10.39
C ALA A 13 17.88 -17.36 11.47
N GLU A 14 18.34 -16.77 12.58
CA GLU A 14 17.44 -16.23 13.62
C GLU A 14 16.63 -15.02 13.14
N ASN A 15 17.14 -14.26 12.18
CA ASN A 15 16.39 -13.15 11.58
C ASN A 15 15.26 -13.62 10.65
N GLU A 16 15.37 -14.79 10.01
CA GLU A 16 14.32 -15.28 9.11
C GLU A 16 13.08 -15.83 9.85
N VAL A 17 13.28 -16.43 11.03
CA VAL A 17 12.16 -16.95 11.84
C VAL A 17 11.38 -15.80 12.50
N LYS A 18 12.07 -14.72 12.90
CA LYS A 18 11.47 -13.54 13.52
C LYS A 18 10.46 -12.81 12.62
N PHE A 19 10.57 -12.95 11.30
CA PHE A 19 9.70 -12.25 10.34
C PHE A 19 8.43 -13.02 9.92
N ARG A 20 8.24 -14.26 10.37
CA ARG A 20 6.99 -15.01 10.10
C ARG A 20 5.85 -14.67 11.07
N MET A 21 6.15 -14.09 12.24
CA MET A 21 5.12 -13.70 13.19
C MET A 21 4.40 -12.42 12.73
N PRO A 22 3.06 -12.37 12.76
CA PRO A 22 2.34 -11.14 12.50
C PRO A 22 2.63 -10.14 13.61
N LEU A 23 3.01 -8.92 13.23
CA LEU A 23 2.95 -7.77 14.12
C LEU A 23 1.49 -7.57 14.52
N ARG A 24 1.22 -7.34 15.81
CA ARG A 24 -0.11 -7.01 16.33
C ARG A 24 -0.05 -5.79 17.23
N PHE A 25 -1.04 -4.92 17.13
CA PHE A 25 -1.20 -3.80 18.07
C PHE A 25 -2.66 -3.34 18.14
N LEU A 26 -3.04 -2.80 19.30
CA LEU A 26 -4.34 -2.18 19.49
C LEU A 26 -4.31 -0.74 19.02
N THR A 27 -5.36 -0.32 18.33
CA THR A 27 -5.53 1.06 17.89
C THR A 27 -7.00 1.43 17.86
N ARG A 28 -7.27 2.73 17.97
CA ARG A 28 -8.62 3.27 17.88
C ARG A 28 -8.92 3.64 16.43
N LEU A 29 -10.04 3.13 15.92
CA LEU A 29 -10.54 3.51 14.60
C LEU A 29 -11.10 4.94 14.62
N THR A 30 -10.74 5.71 13.60
CA THR A 30 -11.31 7.04 13.33
C THR A 30 -12.12 6.98 12.05
N LYS A 31 -13.19 7.78 11.97
CA LYS A 31 -14.02 7.85 10.76
C LYS A 31 -13.18 8.45 9.63
N GLY A 32 -13.03 7.70 8.54
CA GLY A 32 -12.37 8.17 7.33
C GLY A 32 -13.34 8.78 6.33
N ALA A 33 -12.82 9.12 5.15
CA ALA A 33 -13.65 9.49 4.00
C ALA A 33 -14.12 8.22 3.28
N GLY A 34 -15.39 8.20 2.85
CA GLY A 34 -16.01 7.05 2.17
C GLY A 34 -16.25 5.85 3.10
N HIS A 35 -16.25 4.64 2.53
CA HIS A 35 -16.52 3.36 3.21
C HIS A 35 -15.31 2.78 3.96
N TYR A 36 -14.49 3.65 4.54
CA TYR A 36 -13.26 3.25 5.22
C TYR A 36 -13.13 3.91 6.58
N HIS A 37 -12.54 3.15 7.51
CA HIS A 37 -12.01 3.67 8.75
C HIS A 37 -10.49 3.82 8.67
N ILE A 38 -10.00 4.74 9.47
CA ILE A 38 -8.60 5.11 9.53
C ILE A 38 -8.04 4.67 10.88
N PHE A 39 -6.80 4.25 10.89
CA PHE A 39 -6.05 4.06 12.13
C PHE A 39 -4.66 4.68 12.03
N TYR A 40 -4.09 5.00 13.17
CA TYR A 40 -2.72 5.49 13.27
C TYR A 40 -1.82 4.39 13.83
N VAL A 41 -0.68 4.21 13.20
CA VAL A 41 0.37 3.33 13.68
C VAL A 41 1.12 4.06 14.79
N PRO A 42 1.27 3.49 16.00
CA PRO A 42 2.08 4.11 17.03
C PRO A 42 3.55 4.25 16.59
N LYS A 43 4.21 5.33 17.02
CA LYS A 43 5.60 5.62 16.63
C LYS A 43 6.55 4.46 16.95
N TYR A 44 6.42 3.87 18.14
CA TYR A 44 7.23 2.72 18.56
C TYR A 44 7.04 1.50 17.64
N VAL A 45 5.82 1.23 17.15
CA VAL A 45 5.55 0.13 16.21
C VAL A 45 6.21 0.40 14.87
N LYS A 46 6.09 1.63 14.36
CA LYS A 46 6.72 2.04 13.10
C LYS A 46 8.23 1.86 13.15
N GLU A 47 8.87 2.30 14.22
CA GLU A 47 10.33 2.28 14.38
C GLU A 47 10.85 0.87 14.63
N PHE A 48 10.24 0.13 15.55
CA PHE A 48 10.66 -1.23 15.91
C PHE A 48 10.57 -2.20 14.72
N TYR A 49 9.49 -2.12 13.94
CA TYR A 49 9.27 -3.01 12.79
C TYR A 49 9.73 -2.42 11.45
N GLY A 50 10.32 -1.22 11.45
CA GLY A 50 10.79 -0.55 10.23
C GLY A 50 9.69 -0.36 9.18
N LEU A 51 8.45 -0.06 9.59
CA LEU A 51 7.31 0.06 8.69
C LEU A 51 7.47 1.27 7.74
N LYS A 52 7.05 1.09 6.49
CA LYS A 52 7.13 2.06 5.40
C LYS A 52 5.75 2.34 4.84
N SER A 53 5.61 3.42 4.06
CA SER A 53 4.41 3.63 3.26
C SER A 53 4.32 2.57 2.16
N GLY A 54 3.12 2.08 1.87
CA GLY A 54 2.88 1.03 0.91
C GLY A 54 1.74 0.13 1.33
N SER A 55 1.78 -1.11 0.90
CA SER A 55 0.73 -2.08 1.16
C SER A 55 1.30 -3.31 1.87
N TYR A 56 0.56 -3.83 2.84
CA TYR A 56 0.92 -5.00 3.64
C TYR A 56 -0.24 -5.98 3.64
N LYS A 57 0.05 -7.28 3.69
CA LYS A 57 -0.94 -8.27 4.10
C LYS A 57 -1.17 -8.14 5.59
N GLY A 58 -2.43 -8.12 6.00
CA GLY A 58 -2.79 -7.98 7.39
C GLY A 58 -4.27 -8.18 7.59
N GLY A 59 -4.80 -7.60 8.66
CA GLY A 59 -6.21 -7.70 8.97
C GLY A 59 -6.55 -7.03 10.29
N VAL A 60 -7.80 -7.25 10.69
CA VAL A 60 -8.34 -6.77 11.95
C VAL A 60 -8.93 -7.95 12.71
N THR A 61 -8.70 -8.01 14.01
CA THR A 61 -9.43 -8.92 14.90
C THR A 61 -10.67 -8.19 15.41
N LEU A 62 -11.83 -8.76 15.11
CA LEU A 62 -13.14 -8.25 15.53
C LEU A 62 -13.41 -8.61 17.00
N LYS A 63 -14.38 -7.94 17.61
CA LYS A 63 -14.74 -8.13 19.03
C LYS A 63 -15.13 -9.57 19.40
N ASN A 64 -15.63 -10.34 18.44
CA ASN A 64 -16.01 -11.75 18.62
C ASN A 64 -14.81 -12.72 18.47
N GLY A 65 -13.58 -12.21 18.34
CA GLY A 65 -12.38 -13.01 18.11
C GLY A 65 -12.18 -13.46 16.67
N ALA A 66 -13.13 -13.18 15.77
CA ALA A 66 -12.96 -13.47 14.35
C ALA A 66 -11.90 -12.55 13.74
N THR A 67 -11.01 -13.11 12.94
CA THR A 67 -10.00 -12.35 12.20
C THR A 67 -10.44 -12.18 10.76
N ALA A 68 -10.45 -10.94 10.30
CA ALA A 68 -10.73 -10.63 8.91
C ALA A 68 -9.44 -10.19 8.23
N SER A 69 -9.10 -10.86 7.12
CA SER A 69 -7.89 -10.59 6.34
C SER A 69 -8.15 -9.49 5.34
N TYR A 70 -7.29 -8.47 5.34
CA TYR A 70 -7.37 -7.32 4.47
C TYR A 70 -5.99 -6.94 3.93
N ARG A 71 -6.00 -6.27 2.78
CA ARG A 71 -4.81 -5.57 2.30
C ARG A 71 -4.73 -4.20 3.00
N ILE A 72 -3.78 -4.04 3.90
CA ILE A 72 -3.59 -2.81 4.68
C ILE A 72 -2.73 -1.84 3.88
N HIS A 73 -3.29 -0.69 3.53
CA HIS A 73 -2.57 0.38 2.87
C HIS A 73 -2.11 1.42 3.89
N LEU A 74 -0.79 1.52 4.08
CA LEU A 74 -0.15 2.53 4.91
C LEU A 74 0.27 3.73 4.07
N SER A 75 -0.16 4.92 4.49
CA SER A 75 0.20 6.21 3.90
C SER A 75 0.93 7.05 4.93
N THR A 76 1.91 7.83 4.50
CA THR A 76 2.57 8.81 5.37
C THR A 76 1.56 9.91 5.70
N HIS A 77 1.40 10.20 6.99
CA HIS A 77 0.57 11.31 7.44
C HIS A 77 1.26 12.02 8.59
N ARG A 78 1.73 13.25 8.34
CA ARG A 78 2.60 13.98 9.26
C ARG A 78 3.81 13.11 9.62
N ASN A 79 4.12 12.97 10.90
CA ASN A 79 5.26 12.20 11.40
C ASN A 79 4.95 10.72 11.66
N THR A 80 3.77 10.22 11.27
CA THR A 80 3.34 8.84 11.50
C THR A 80 2.85 8.15 10.22
N LEU A 81 2.55 6.85 10.33
CA LEU A 81 1.85 6.08 9.31
C LEU A 81 0.36 6.01 9.65
N ARG A 82 -0.44 6.20 8.61
CA ARG A 82 -1.89 6.11 8.65
C ARG A 82 -2.33 4.94 7.78
N GLY A 83 -3.02 3.99 8.39
CA GLY A 83 -3.63 2.86 7.70
C GLY A 83 -5.11 3.06 7.41
N ARG A 84 -5.62 2.31 6.43
CA ARG A 84 -7.05 2.24 6.09
C ARG A 84 -7.55 0.81 6.26
N VAL A 85 -8.75 0.67 6.80
CA VAL A 85 -9.50 -0.58 6.89
C VAL A 85 -10.93 -0.35 6.40
N PRO A 86 -11.61 -1.35 5.83
CA PRO A 86 -13.01 -1.19 5.43
C PRO A 86 -13.90 -0.95 6.64
N GLU A 87 -15.06 -0.33 6.42
CA GLU A 87 -16.08 -0.11 7.47
C GLU A 87 -16.57 -1.42 8.11
N SER A 88 -16.48 -2.55 7.41
CA SER A 88 -16.78 -3.88 7.97
C SER A 88 -15.81 -4.32 9.08
N ALA A 89 -14.66 -3.66 9.23
CA ALA A 89 -13.67 -3.98 10.26
C ALA A 89 -14.06 -3.50 11.67
N GLY A 90 -15.13 -2.71 11.81
CA GLY A 90 -15.64 -2.25 13.10
C GLY A 90 -16.27 -0.86 13.00
N PHE A 91 -16.70 -0.31 14.13
CA PHE A 91 -17.31 1.03 14.16
C PHE A 91 -16.25 2.12 14.40
N ALA A 92 -16.51 3.34 13.93
CA ALA A 92 -15.70 4.49 14.32
C ALA A 92 -15.65 4.63 15.86
N LYS A 93 -14.50 5.04 16.39
CA LYS A 93 -14.16 5.12 17.83
C LYS A 93 -14.02 3.78 18.55
N SER A 94 -14.22 2.64 17.88
CA SER A 94 -13.94 1.34 18.48
C SER A 94 -12.43 1.08 18.58
N ILE A 95 -12.03 0.32 19.60
CA ILE A 95 -10.68 -0.21 19.72
C ILE A 95 -10.67 -1.56 19.01
N VAL A 96 -9.73 -1.73 18.09
CA VAL A 96 -9.53 -2.97 17.34
C VAL A 96 -8.07 -3.38 17.39
N GLU A 97 -7.83 -4.68 17.29
CA GLU A 97 -6.48 -5.21 17.09
C GLU A 97 -6.20 -5.25 15.59
N ILE A 98 -5.15 -4.56 15.17
CA ILE A 98 -4.60 -4.65 13.83
C ILE A 98 -3.47 -5.67 13.84
N TRP A 99 -3.51 -6.61 12.90
CA TRP A 99 -2.40 -7.51 12.65
C TRP A 99 -1.87 -7.34 11.23
N MET A 100 -0.55 -7.45 11.03
CA MET A 100 0.08 -7.30 9.73
C MET A 100 1.39 -8.07 9.63
N TYR A 101 1.78 -8.42 8.40
CA TYR A 101 3.03 -9.11 8.12
C TYR A 101 4.04 -8.16 7.49
N PRO A 102 5.06 -7.67 8.24
CA PRO A 102 6.01 -6.68 7.74
C PRO A 102 6.76 -7.12 6.47
N HIS A 103 7.05 -8.42 6.35
CA HIS A 103 7.74 -9.01 5.19
C HIS A 103 6.91 -8.98 3.89
N THR A 104 5.60 -8.73 3.98
CA THR A 104 4.70 -8.68 2.82
C THR A 104 4.56 -7.28 2.24
N TRP A 105 5.49 -6.38 2.58
CA TRP A 105 5.48 -5.01 2.09
C TRP A 105 5.58 -4.97 0.57
N ILE A 106 4.65 -4.24 -0.03
CA ILE A 106 4.62 -3.92 -1.45
C ILE A 106 4.71 -2.40 -1.55
N PRO A 107 5.66 -1.85 -2.32
CA PRO A 107 5.77 -0.40 -2.50
C PRO A 107 4.48 0.16 -3.12
N PRO A 108 4.14 1.44 -2.85
CA PRO A 108 3.04 2.09 -3.54
C PRO A 108 3.32 2.09 -5.05
N ALA A 109 2.31 1.81 -5.87
CA ALA A 109 2.44 1.93 -7.31
C ALA A 109 2.84 3.38 -7.63
N LYS A 110 4.01 3.57 -8.24
CA LYS A 110 4.37 4.86 -8.82
C LYS A 110 3.39 5.09 -9.96
N GLN A 111 2.61 6.18 -9.90
CA GLN A 111 2.06 6.71 -11.16
C GLN A 111 3.25 6.99 -12.08
N PRO A 112 3.20 6.61 -13.37
CA PRO A 112 4.23 7.06 -14.30
C PRO A 112 4.25 8.58 -14.23
N ILE A 113 5.36 9.11 -13.72
CA ILE A 113 5.69 10.53 -13.86
C ILE A 113 5.74 10.75 -15.36
N GLY A 114 4.84 11.57 -15.89
CA GLY A 114 4.89 11.98 -17.28
C GLY A 114 6.22 12.66 -17.54
N THR A 115 7.18 11.94 -18.09
CA THR A 115 8.26 12.51 -18.91
C THR A 115 7.60 12.87 -20.24
N GLU A 116 7.19 14.13 -20.44
CA GLU A 116 8.05 15.24 -20.87
C GLU A 116 8.47 15.03 -22.33
N ASN A 117 7.73 15.71 -23.22
CA ASN A 117 8.12 16.20 -24.54
C ASN A 117 9.31 15.48 -25.21
N MET A 118 9.07 14.31 -25.81
CA MET A 118 9.90 13.90 -26.94
C MET A 118 9.38 14.63 -28.18
N ALA A 119 9.96 15.81 -28.41
CA ALA A 119 10.03 16.41 -29.74
C ALA A 119 10.75 15.41 -30.66
N SER A 120 9.99 14.54 -31.31
CA SER A 120 10.40 13.90 -32.55
C SER A 120 9.92 14.79 -33.68
N GLU A 121 10.81 15.64 -34.17
CA GLU A 121 10.75 16.15 -35.54
C GLU A 121 10.58 14.96 -36.49
N TRP A 122 9.35 14.75 -36.95
CA TRP A 122 9.12 14.08 -38.22
C TRP A 122 8.47 15.13 -39.14
N PRO A 123 8.94 15.31 -40.39
CA PRO A 123 8.31 16.23 -41.30
C PRO A 123 6.86 15.78 -41.53
N ILE A 124 5.92 16.69 -41.29
CA ILE A 124 4.51 16.48 -41.63
C ILE A 124 4.47 16.37 -43.16
N LEU A 125 4.30 15.16 -43.69
CA LEU A 125 3.93 15.01 -45.10
C LEU A 125 2.50 15.54 -45.27
N PRO A 126 2.23 16.39 -46.28
CA PRO A 126 0.87 16.85 -46.56
C PRO A 126 -0.02 15.63 -46.84
N ILE A 127 -1.00 15.40 -45.98
CA ILE A 127 -2.08 14.47 -46.27
C ILE A 127 -3.03 15.20 -47.21
N GLU A 128 -2.96 14.90 -48.50
CA GLU A 128 -4.01 15.25 -49.46
C GLU A 128 -5.28 14.50 -49.06
N TYR A 129 -6.32 15.26 -48.66
CA TYR A 129 -7.65 14.70 -48.46
C TYR A 129 -8.34 14.65 -49.83
N PRO A 130 -8.84 13.49 -50.28
CA PRO A 130 -9.71 13.46 -51.45
C PRO A 130 -11.04 14.15 -51.10
N ASP A 131 -11.47 15.03 -52.00
CA ASP A 131 -12.63 15.90 -51.90
C ASP A 131 -13.88 15.18 -51.36
N THR A 132 -14.51 15.80 -50.35
CA THR A 132 -15.77 15.36 -49.77
C THR A 132 -16.87 15.37 -50.84
N ILE A 133 -17.45 14.20 -51.09
CA ILE A 133 -18.68 14.03 -51.86
C ILE A 133 -19.79 14.82 -51.19
N SER A 134 -20.30 15.84 -51.91
CA SER A 134 -21.52 16.56 -51.59
C SER A 134 -22.68 15.57 -51.44
N THR A 135 -23.25 15.47 -50.25
CA THR A 135 -24.56 14.84 -50.05
C THR A 135 -25.56 15.93 -49.71
N ASP A 136 -26.37 16.22 -50.71
CA ASP A 136 -27.49 17.14 -50.70
C ASP A 136 -28.61 16.54 -49.84
N TYR A 137 -28.87 17.13 -48.66
CA TYR A 137 -30.04 16.81 -47.86
C TYR A 137 -31.03 17.97 -47.98
N SER A 138 -32.00 17.78 -48.87
CA SER A 138 -33.22 18.58 -48.98
C SER A 138 -34.26 18.05 -48.01
N TRP A 139 -34.74 18.93 -47.12
CA TRP A 139 -36.03 18.85 -46.43
C TRP A 139 -36.59 20.27 -46.29
#